data_AF-A0AA38I274-F1
#
_entry.id   AF-A0AA38I274-F1
#
_cell.length_a   1.000
_cell.length_b   1.000
_cell.length_c   1.000
_cell.angle_alpha   90.00
_cell.angle_beta   90.00
_cell.angle_gamma   90.00
#
_symmetry.space_group_name_H-M   'P 1'
#
loop_
_entity.id
_entity.type
_entity.pdbx_description
1 polymer ?
#
loop_
_entity_poly.entity_id
_entity_poly.type
_entity_poly.pdbx_seq_one_letter_code
_entity_poly.pdbx_strand_id
1 'polypeptide(L)'
;MGFKLSTKDINFLNPFVTYLKIFAITPWYIFRKTSIYQSFFAKCYGLFLIVLRLLWISQIMSYRRLHTEISVNVLHAHRFVRTFTNGNLIILTFLTTLKSWDCEQWKILFSKLKYIDTKLQNVGKIEDLITRNFYFCIFIKHALFFGLSIFYLYYWGTFFGAFTIKICLGALHDLYNEFVLTLLINGLIRSFQTRYENLNQKLITVYKSPKFVHEAKYLARNYRLLGETIHTFNNIFGYQIILIILQTGLQLIHCLTTIDDTAKFDGSYYYSITYTIIQFVFATFNLVAIILPIHATTQEAKKFIDLCYQFQEDHPLESREVTALNKLLNHAKNFRPEFSASGFFKLDKSVIFAVIGNVATYLIITVQLSQSDQESKST
;
A
#
# COMPACT_ATOMS: atom_id res chain seq x y z
N MET A 1 26.32 -7.25 -7.77
CA MET A 1 25.03 -7.87 -8.17
C MET A 1 24.37 -6.90 -9.14
N GLY A 2 24.10 -7.30 -10.38
CA GLY A 2 23.43 -6.40 -11.34
C GLY A 2 22.00 -6.10 -10.89
N PHE A 3 21.59 -4.83 -10.86
CA PHE A 3 20.24 -4.40 -10.47
C PHE A 3 19.16 -4.66 -11.54
N LYS A 4 19.42 -5.52 -12.52
CA LYS A 4 18.50 -5.83 -13.62
C LYS A 4 17.54 -6.99 -13.28
N LEU A 5 16.93 -6.97 -12.10
CA LEU A 5 16.02 -8.04 -11.68
C LEU A 5 14.60 -7.80 -12.21
N SER A 6 14.01 -8.80 -12.87
CA SER A 6 12.63 -8.72 -13.37
C SER A 6 11.61 -8.93 -12.25
N THR A 7 10.47 -8.23 -12.34
CA THR A 7 9.33 -8.44 -11.43
C THR A 7 8.72 -9.85 -11.51
N LYS A 8 9.12 -10.64 -12.52
CA LYS A 8 8.75 -12.06 -12.66
C LYS A 8 9.33 -12.94 -11.56
N ASP A 9 10.52 -12.63 -11.03
CA ASP A 9 11.20 -13.44 -9.99
C ASP A 9 11.13 -12.73 -8.64
N ILE A 10 10.48 -13.33 -7.62
CA ILE A 10 10.29 -12.74 -6.28
C ILE A 10 11.58 -12.22 -5.64
N ASN A 11 12.75 -12.75 -6.03
CA ASN A 11 14.04 -12.28 -5.57
C ASN A 11 14.30 -10.81 -5.92
N PHE A 12 13.57 -10.20 -6.87
CA PHE A 12 13.61 -8.76 -7.13
C PHE A 12 13.29 -7.92 -5.89
N LEU A 13 12.55 -8.45 -4.91
CA LEU A 13 12.24 -7.73 -3.67
C LEU A 13 13.35 -7.84 -2.62
N ASN A 14 14.34 -8.74 -2.76
CA ASN A 14 15.27 -9.07 -1.68
C ASN A 14 16.11 -7.88 -1.15
N PRO A 15 16.79 -7.08 -2.00
CA PRO A 15 17.45 -5.86 -1.57
C PRO A 15 16.51 -4.86 -0.90
N PHE A 16 15.30 -4.67 -1.44
CA PHE A 16 14.32 -3.77 -0.84
C PHE A 16 13.85 -4.28 0.52
N VAL A 17 13.42 -5.53 0.64
CA VAL A 17 13.06 -6.15 1.92
C VAL A 17 14.22 -6.10 2.92
N THR A 18 15.47 -6.18 2.47
CA THR A 18 16.64 -6.02 3.34
C THR A 18 16.77 -4.60 3.87
N TYR A 19 16.54 -3.59 3.01
CA TYR A 19 16.45 -2.19 3.42
C TYR A 19 15.33 -1.96 4.46
N LEU A 20 14.16 -2.59 4.25
CA LEU A 20 12.99 -2.46 5.13
C LEU A 20 13.17 -3.03 6.54
N LYS A 21 14.17 -3.90 6.75
CA LYS A 21 14.51 -4.43 8.09
C LYS A 21 14.95 -3.32 9.04
N ILE A 22 15.56 -2.26 8.52
CA ILE A 22 16.03 -1.11 9.30
C ILE A 22 14.83 -0.39 9.94
N PHE A 23 13.68 -0.38 9.27
CA PHE A 23 12.46 0.28 9.77
C PHE A 23 11.52 -0.68 10.51
N ALA A 24 11.94 -1.94 10.69
CA ALA A 24 11.09 -3.03 11.18
C ALA A 24 9.75 -3.13 10.42
N ILE A 25 9.73 -2.84 9.12
CA ILE A 25 8.56 -3.03 8.25
C ILE A 25 8.45 -4.50 7.84
N THR A 26 9.58 -5.18 7.68
CA THR A 26 9.68 -6.60 7.35
C THR A 26 10.50 -7.35 8.40
N PRO A 27 10.23 -8.64 8.64
CA PRO A 27 11.09 -9.46 9.48
C PRO A 27 12.50 -9.62 8.90
N TRP A 28 13.43 -10.12 9.70
CA TRP A 28 14.76 -10.56 9.27
C TRP A 28 14.73 -11.85 8.44
N TYR A 29 14.03 -11.79 7.30
CA TYR A 29 13.90 -12.88 6.34
C TYR A 29 15.10 -12.94 5.39
N ILE A 30 15.61 -14.15 5.13
CA ILE A 30 16.71 -14.38 4.18
C ILE A 30 16.18 -15.16 2.98
N PHE A 31 16.00 -14.47 1.83
CA PHE A 31 15.46 -15.06 0.59
C PHE A 31 16.22 -16.30 0.09
N ARG A 32 17.56 -16.31 0.27
CA ARG A 32 18.41 -17.43 -0.15
C ARG A 32 18.06 -18.73 0.58
N LYS A 33 17.96 -18.67 1.91
CA LYS A 33 17.74 -19.84 2.78
C LYS A 33 16.25 -20.15 3.02
N THR A 34 15.34 -19.27 2.59
CA THR A 34 13.89 -19.38 2.88
C THR A 34 13.61 -19.57 4.37
N SER A 35 14.48 -19.01 5.21
CA SER A 35 14.43 -19.12 6.67
C SER A 35 14.49 -17.75 7.31
N ILE A 36 13.89 -17.66 8.51
CA ILE A 36 13.92 -16.46 9.34
C ILE A 36 15.17 -16.54 10.19
N TYR A 37 15.98 -15.48 10.16
CA TYR A 37 17.14 -15.38 11.01
C TYR A 37 16.74 -14.69 12.32
N GLN A 38 17.00 -15.35 13.45
CA GLN A 38 16.97 -14.72 14.79
C GLN A 38 15.67 -13.95 15.11
N SER A 39 14.53 -14.67 15.13
CA SER A 39 13.21 -14.06 15.39
C SER A 39 13.12 -13.29 16.71
N PHE A 40 13.85 -13.72 17.75
CA PHE A 40 13.92 -13.02 19.04
C PHE A 40 14.55 -11.62 18.90
N PHE A 41 15.71 -11.50 18.27
CA PHE A 41 16.40 -10.22 18.11
C PHE A 41 15.59 -9.24 17.25
N ALA A 42 14.90 -9.71 16.22
CA ALA A 42 14.00 -8.88 15.42
C ALA A 42 12.83 -8.33 16.26
N LYS A 43 12.27 -9.13 17.18
CA LYS A 43 11.22 -8.69 18.11
C LYS A 43 11.76 -7.66 19.12
N CYS A 44 12.92 -7.90 19.71
CA CYS A 44 13.57 -6.94 20.61
C CYS A 44 13.87 -5.61 19.91
N TYR A 45 14.37 -5.67 18.67
CA TYR A 45 14.62 -4.47 17.86
C TYR A 45 13.34 -3.70 17.55
N GLY A 46 12.28 -4.40 17.12
CA GLY A 46 10.97 -3.78 16.92
C GLY A 46 10.43 -3.15 18.20
N LEU A 47 10.53 -3.84 19.35
CA LEU A 47 10.10 -3.30 20.65
C LEU A 47 10.91 -2.05 21.03
N PHE A 48 12.22 -2.05 20.78
CA PHE A 48 13.07 -0.89 20.98
C PHE A 48 12.60 0.31 20.13
N LEU A 49 12.29 0.11 18.84
CA LEU A 49 11.75 1.17 17.99
C LEU A 49 10.40 1.71 18.49
N ILE A 50 9.53 0.81 18.99
CA ILE A 50 8.24 1.18 19.60
C ILE A 50 8.46 2.05 20.84
N VAL A 51 9.35 1.65 21.75
CA VAL A 51 9.66 2.42 22.97
C VAL A 51 10.28 3.77 22.61
N LEU A 52 11.23 3.80 21.68
CA LEU A 52 11.84 5.04 21.19
C LEU A 52 10.77 5.99 20.63
N ARG A 53 9.78 5.44 19.90
CA ARG A 53 8.66 6.22 19.36
C ARG A 53 7.76 6.77 20.46
N LEU A 54 7.42 5.97 21.48
CA LEU A 54 6.61 6.42 22.61
C LEU A 54 7.31 7.53 23.40
N LEU A 55 8.63 7.42 23.60
CA LEU A 55 9.43 8.48 24.23
C LEU A 55 9.41 9.77 23.41
N TRP A 56 9.53 9.66 22.08
CA TRP A 56 9.44 10.82 21.17
C TRP A 56 8.06 11.48 21.23
N ILE A 57 6.97 10.70 21.22
CA ILE A 57 5.60 11.21 21.37
C ILE A 57 5.43 11.91 22.72
N SER A 58 5.90 11.27 23.81
CA SER A 58 5.87 11.86 25.15
C SER A 58 6.64 13.19 25.20
N GLN A 59 7.79 13.26 24.53
CA GLN A 59 8.57 14.49 24.44
C GLN A 59 7.80 15.57 23.69
N ILE A 60 7.17 15.26 22.54
CA ILE A 60 6.32 16.23 21.82
C ILE A 60 5.18 16.74 22.70
N MET A 61 4.49 15.84 23.41
CA MET A 61 3.38 16.18 24.30
C MET A 61 3.83 17.07 25.48
N SER A 62 5.08 16.91 25.95
CA SER A 62 5.64 17.75 27.03
C SER A 62 5.84 19.22 26.61
N TYR A 63 5.95 19.51 25.31
CA TYR A 63 6.09 20.86 24.78
C TYR A 63 4.73 21.59 24.70
N ARG A 64 4.08 21.71 25.86
CA ARG A 64 2.74 22.30 26.03
C ARG A 64 2.61 23.72 25.48
N ARG A 65 3.67 24.53 25.58
CA ARG A 65 3.69 25.93 25.11
C ARG A 65 3.46 26.06 23.60
N LEU A 66 4.07 25.18 22.80
CA LEU A 66 3.91 25.21 21.34
C LEU A 66 2.51 24.75 20.91
N HIS A 67 1.95 23.76 21.62
CA HIS A 67 0.57 23.35 21.39
C HIS A 67 -0.38 24.51 21.64
N THR A 68 -0.17 25.31 22.69
CA THR A 68 -1.01 26.48 22.97
C THR A 68 -0.91 27.53 21.85
N GLU A 69 0.29 27.92 21.42
CA GLU A 69 0.49 28.93 20.38
C GLU A 69 -0.07 28.52 19.01
N ILE A 70 0.13 27.26 18.60
CA ILE A 70 -0.47 26.73 17.36
C ILE A 70 -1.98 26.58 17.52
N SER A 71 -2.45 26.20 18.71
CA SER A 71 -3.87 25.95 18.92
C SER A 71 -4.68 27.25 18.84
N VAL A 72 -4.30 28.32 19.54
CA VAL A 72 -5.14 29.54 19.69
C VAL A 72 -5.58 30.11 18.33
N ASN A 73 -4.78 29.95 17.27
CA ASN A 73 -5.04 30.54 15.97
C ASN A 73 -5.78 29.61 14.97
N VAL A 74 -6.09 28.37 15.34
CA VAL A 74 -6.61 27.35 14.41
C VAL A 74 -7.97 26.83 14.86
N LEU A 75 -8.90 26.68 13.90
CA LEU A 75 -10.26 26.17 14.10
C LEU A 75 -10.26 24.79 14.79
N HIS A 76 -11.21 24.57 15.71
CA HIS A 76 -11.33 23.31 16.45
C HIS A 76 -11.38 22.06 15.55
N ALA A 77 -12.12 22.14 14.43
CA ALA A 77 -12.22 21.06 13.45
C ALA A 77 -10.85 20.69 12.85
N HIS A 78 -10.03 21.69 12.50
CA HIS A 78 -8.69 21.44 11.96
C HIS A 78 -7.77 20.79 12.99
N ARG A 79 -7.85 21.20 14.27
CA ARG A 79 -7.08 20.55 15.36
C ARG A 79 -7.48 19.09 15.51
N PHE A 80 -8.77 18.79 15.45
CA PHE A 80 -9.29 17.43 15.51
C PHE A 80 -8.75 16.59 14.36
N VAL A 81 -8.91 17.05 13.11
CA VAL A 81 -8.42 16.34 11.92
C VAL A 81 -6.91 16.11 12.03
N ARG A 82 -6.12 17.13 12.37
CA ARG A 82 -4.66 17.00 12.53
C ARG A 82 -4.28 15.98 13.60
N THR A 83 -4.99 15.97 14.73
CA THR A 83 -4.75 15.01 15.83
C THR A 83 -5.06 13.59 15.37
N PHE A 84 -6.18 13.39 14.66
CA PHE A 84 -6.57 12.10 14.10
C PHE A 84 -5.59 11.62 13.03
N THR A 85 -5.15 12.49 12.12
CA THR A 85 -4.16 12.19 11.08
C THR A 85 -2.85 11.70 11.72
N ASN A 86 -2.33 12.42 12.72
CA ASN A 86 -1.11 12.03 13.40
C ASN A 86 -1.30 10.73 14.21
N GLY A 87 -2.41 10.60 14.93
CA GLY A 87 -2.74 9.39 15.67
C GLY A 87 -2.82 8.16 14.76
N ASN A 88 -3.46 8.29 13.60
CA ASN A 88 -3.59 7.22 12.61
C ASN A 88 -2.23 6.79 12.04
N LEU A 89 -1.34 7.74 11.70
CA LEU A 89 0.03 7.44 11.25
C LEU A 89 0.86 6.70 12.31
N ILE A 90 0.73 7.11 13.57
CA ILE A 90 1.38 6.47 14.70
C ILE A 90 0.88 5.03 14.86
N ILE A 91 -0.44 4.82 14.82
CA ILE A 91 -1.07 3.48 14.88
C ILE A 91 -0.61 2.63 13.70
N LEU A 92 -0.55 3.19 12.49
CA LEU A 92 -0.07 2.49 11.30
C LEU A 92 1.38 2.04 11.45
N THR A 93 2.25 2.91 11.97
CA THR A 93 3.66 2.58 12.22
C THR A 93 3.79 1.47 13.26
N PHE A 94 3.10 1.60 14.40
CA PHE A 94 3.08 0.55 15.44
C PHE A 94 2.60 -0.79 14.90
N LEU A 95 1.46 -0.80 14.21
CA LEU A 95 0.89 -2.01 13.65
C LEU A 95 1.81 -2.65 12.62
N THR A 96 2.48 -1.83 11.79
CA THR A 96 3.45 -2.32 10.80
C THR A 96 4.62 -3.01 11.48
N THR A 97 5.17 -2.41 12.55
CA THR A 97 6.22 -3.04 13.36
C THR A 97 5.73 -4.34 14.01
N LEU A 98 4.53 -4.37 14.57
CA LEU A 98 3.95 -5.59 15.16
C LEU A 98 3.75 -6.69 14.11
N LYS A 99 3.25 -6.36 12.92
CA LYS A 99 3.03 -7.31 11.82
C LYS A 99 4.34 -7.82 11.21
N SER A 100 5.45 -7.10 11.39
CA SER A 100 6.78 -7.62 11.06
C SER A 100 7.19 -8.82 11.94
N TRP A 101 6.59 -8.97 13.14
CA TRP A 101 6.91 -10.07 14.05
C TRP A 101 6.27 -11.39 13.65
N ASP A 102 5.25 -11.37 12.80
CA ASP A 102 4.55 -12.57 12.31
C ASP A 102 5.36 -13.30 11.23
N CYS A 103 6.54 -13.76 11.64
CA CYS A 103 7.56 -14.28 10.75
C CYS A 103 7.06 -15.49 9.94
N GLU A 104 6.14 -16.29 10.50
CA GLU A 104 5.57 -17.45 9.81
C GLU A 104 4.71 -17.05 8.61
N GLN A 105 3.83 -16.03 8.75
CA GLN A 105 3.04 -15.55 7.61
C GLN A 105 3.94 -15.01 6.49
N TRP A 106 4.98 -14.25 6.83
CA TRP A 106 5.97 -13.75 5.85
C TRP A 106 6.73 -14.89 5.15
N LYS A 107 7.13 -15.91 5.90
CA LYS A 107 7.80 -17.10 5.35
C LYS A 107 6.86 -17.86 4.42
N ILE A 108 5.60 -18.05 4.79
CA ILE A 108 4.58 -18.67 3.94
C ILE A 108 4.40 -17.86 2.65
N LEU A 109 4.25 -16.53 2.75
CA LEU A 109 4.11 -15.62 1.61
C LEU A 109 5.28 -15.79 0.62
N PHE A 110 6.52 -15.61 1.07
CA PHE A 110 7.68 -15.65 0.18
C PHE A 110 8.01 -17.05 -0.31
N SER A 111 7.81 -18.09 0.50
CA SER A 111 8.07 -19.48 0.08
C SER A 111 7.08 -19.94 -0.99
N LYS A 112 5.78 -19.62 -0.85
CA LYS A 112 4.77 -19.91 -1.87
C LYS A 112 5.07 -19.17 -3.17
N LEU A 113 5.41 -17.88 -3.12
CA LEU A 113 5.78 -17.11 -4.33
C LEU A 113 7.03 -17.68 -5.01
N LYS A 114 8.08 -18.02 -4.25
CA LYS A 114 9.31 -18.64 -4.79
C LYS A 114 9.04 -20.02 -5.41
N TYR A 115 8.18 -20.81 -4.78
CA TYR A 115 7.73 -22.10 -5.33
C TYR A 115 7.02 -21.89 -6.67
N ILE A 116 6.09 -20.94 -6.75
CA ILE A 116 5.38 -20.60 -7.99
C ILE A 116 6.36 -20.13 -9.07
N ASP A 117 7.36 -19.33 -8.73
CA ASP A 117 8.36 -18.86 -9.71
C ASP A 117 9.21 -19.99 -10.29
N THR A 118 9.60 -20.94 -9.43
CA THR A 118 10.32 -22.14 -9.87
C THR A 118 9.47 -22.94 -10.85
N LYS A 119 8.17 -23.01 -10.57
CA LYS A 119 7.18 -23.72 -11.38
C LYS A 119 6.89 -23.00 -12.71
N LEU A 120 6.72 -21.68 -12.70
CA LEU A 120 6.48 -20.86 -13.89
C LEU A 120 7.77 -20.51 -14.67
N GLN A 121 8.92 -21.08 -14.29
CA GLN A 121 10.22 -20.80 -14.91
C GLN A 121 10.52 -19.29 -14.95
N ASN A 122 10.21 -18.59 -13.86
CA ASN A 122 10.46 -17.15 -13.74
C ASN A 122 11.84 -16.82 -13.16
N VAL A 123 12.49 -17.80 -12.54
CA VAL A 123 13.75 -17.64 -11.81
C VAL A 123 14.84 -17.08 -12.74
N GLY A 124 15.51 -16.02 -12.29
CA GLY A 124 16.65 -15.44 -13.01
C GLY A 124 16.29 -14.59 -14.24
N LYS A 125 15.00 -14.29 -14.49
CA LYS A 125 14.62 -13.39 -15.58
C LYS A 125 15.12 -11.96 -15.31
N ILE A 126 15.70 -11.36 -16.33
CA ILE A 126 16.30 -10.03 -16.31
C ILE A 126 15.32 -9.03 -16.94
N GLU A 127 15.29 -7.80 -16.43
CA GLU A 127 14.54 -6.69 -17.05
C GLU A 127 15.52 -5.78 -17.80
N ASP A 128 15.36 -5.69 -19.12
CA ASP A 128 16.24 -4.90 -19.98
C ASP A 128 15.84 -3.42 -20.03
N LEU A 129 14.55 -3.13 -19.84
CA LEU A 129 14.01 -1.77 -19.88
C LEU A 129 14.20 -1.07 -18.53
N ILE A 130 14.97 0.02 -18.52
CA ILE A 130 15.23 0.84 -17.32
C ILE A 130 13.93 1.35 -16.69
N THR A 131 12.96 1.77 -17.51
CA THR A 131 11.66 2.28 -17.04
C THR A 131 10.78 1.20 -16.40
N ARG A 132 11.03 -0.08 -16.70
CA ARG A 132 10.37 -1.23 -16.06
C ARG A 132 11.16 -1.78 -14.88
N ASN A 133 12.38 -1.29 -14.68
CA ASN A 133 13.23 -1.72 -13.58
C ASN A 133 12.65 -1.23 -12.25
N PHE A 134 12.33 -2.19 -11.37
CA PHE A 134 11.73 -1.93 -10.07
C PHE A 134 12.55 -0.96 -9.21
N TYR A 135 13.88 -1.08 -9.20
CA TYR A 135 14.76 -0.22 -8.38
C TYR A 135 14.84 1.19 -8.91
N PHE A 136 14.86 1.36 -10.23
CA PHE A 136 14.83 2.68 -10.84
C PHE A 136 13.53 3.40 -10.48
N CYS A 137 12.39 2.70 -10.57
CA CYS A 137 11.11 3.25 -10.12
C CYS A 137 11.10 3.60 -8.62
N ILE A 138 11.66 2.73 -7.75
CA ILE A 138 11.79 3.02 -6.32
C ILE A 138 12.64 4.26 -6.08
N PHE A 139 13.78 4.37 -6.76
CA PHE A 139 14.69 5.49 -6.62
C PHE A 139 14.02 6.82 -6.99
N ILE A 140 13.34 6.87 -8.15
CA ILE A 140 12.57 8.06 -8.56
C ILE A 140 11.53 8.44 -7.50
N LYS A 141 10.77 7.46 -6.99
CA LYS A 141 9.75 7.73 -5.97
C LYS A 141 10.36 8.25 -4.66
N HIS A 142 11.52 7.73 -4.25
CA HIS A 142 12.24 8.25 -3.08
C HIS A 142 12.74 9.68 -3.31
N ALA A 143 13.34 9.94 -4.46
CA ALA A 143 13.81 11.29 -4.81
C ALA A 143 12.65 12.30 -4.79
N LEU A 144 11.49 11.92 -5.34
CA LEU A 144 10.27 12.72 -5.28
C LEU A 144 9.82 12.95 -3.82
N PHE A 145 9.73 11.89 -3.03
CA PHE A 145 9.33 11.98 -1.61
C PHE A 145 10.26 12.91 -0.81
N PHE A 146 11.58 12.80 -0.99
CA PHE A 146 12.54 13.67 -0.30
C PHE A 146 12.44 15.13 -0.77
N GLY A 147 12.25 15.37 -2.07
CA GLY A 147 11.97 16.72 -2.58
C GLY A 147 10.74 17.35 -1.94
N LEU A 148 9.64 16.58 -1.85
CA LEU A 148 8.41 17.02 -1.18
C LEU A 148 8.62 17.23 0.34
N SER A 149 9.43 16.40 0.98
CA SER A 149 9.74 16.51 2.41
C SER A 149 10.60 17.74 2.72
N ILE A 150 11.56 18.09 1.86
CA ILE A 150 12.36 19.32 1.98
C ILE A 150 11.45 20.53 1.83
N PHE A 151 10.56 20.52 0.84
CA PHE A 151 9.56 21.59 0.67
C PHE A 151 8.63 21.70 1.89
N TYR A 152 8.19 20.57 2.45
CA TYR A 152 7.40 20.52 3.69
C TYR A 152 8.14 21.19 4.86
N LEU A 153 9.41 20.82 5.10
CA LEU A 153 10.21 21.42 6.17
C LEU A 153 10.45 22.91 5.94
N TYR A 154 10.71 23.32 4.71
CA TYR A 154 10.90 24.72 4.35
C TYR A 154 9.64 25.54 4.64
N TYR A 155 8.46 25.05 4.22
CA TYR A 155 7.18 25.69 4.50
C TYR A 155 6.97 25.85 6.00
N TRP A 156 6.96 24.76 6.78
CA TRP A 156 6.70 24.85 8.22
C TRP A 156 7.79 25.62 8.99
N GLY A 157 9.05 25.54 8.57
CA GLY A 157 10.17 26.27 9.17
C GLY A 157 10.09 27.77 8.95
N THR A 158 9.61 28.22 7.79
CA THR A 158 9.46 29.65 7.48
C THR A 158 8.35 30.29 8.31
N PHE A 159 7.23 29.59 8.51
CA PHE A 159 6.07 30.14 9.21
C PHE A 159 6.14 30.05 10.73
N PHE A 160 6.70 28.97 11.27
CA PHE A 160 6.66 28.69 12.71
C PHE A 160 8.06 28.53 13.34
N GLY A 161 9.11 28.90 12.61
CA GLY A 161 10.49 28.92 13.10
C GLY A 161 11.13 27.54 13.30
N ALA A 162 12.39 27.56 13.76
CA ALA A 162 13.24 26.36 13.87
C ALA A 162 12.72 25.29 14.82
N PHE A 163 11.91 25.66 15.82
CA PHE A 163 11.35 24.71 16.77
C PHE A 163 10.35 23.75 16.08
N THR A 164 9.59 24.25 15.11
CA THR A 164 8.58 23.47 14.38
C THR A 164 9.19 22.38 13.50
N ILE A 165 10.43 22.60 13.05
CA ILE A 165 11.21 21.60 12.30
C ILE A 165 11.31 20.29 13.09
N LYS A 166 11.53 20.34 14.42
CA LYS A 166 11.63 19.12 15.24
C LYS A 166 10.34 18.30 15.23
N ILE A 167 9.19 18.95 15.35
CA ILE A 167 7.89 18.27 15.31
C ILE A 167 7.62 17.72 13.89
N CYS A 168 7.91 18.52 12.87
CA CYS A 168 7.78 18.12 11.48
C CYS A 168 8.64 16.90 11.13
N LEU A 169 9.87 16.79 11.67
CA LEU A 169 10.70 15.60 11.48
C LEU A 169 10.05 14.34 12.06
N GLY A 170 9.39 14.46 13.21
CA GLY A 170 8.63 13.36 13.81
C GLY A 170 7.48 12.87 12.91
N ALA A 171 6.75 13.79 12.29
CA ALA A 171 5.66 13.49 11.35
C ALA A 171 6.18 12.95 10.02
N LEU A 172 7.27 13.52 9.49
CA LEU A 172 7.92 13.06 8.27
C LEU A 172 8.44 11.63 8.38
N HIS A 173 8.94 11.23 9.55
CA HIS A 173 9.33 9.85 9.80
C HIS A 173 8.14 8.88 9.63
N ASP A 174 6.96 9.23 10.15
CA ASP A 174 5.78 8.35 10.02
C ASP A 174 5.22 8.34 8.60
N LEU A 175 5.20 9.51 7.94
CA LEU A 175 4.87 9.61 6.52
C LEU A 175 5.85 8.80 5.66
N TYR A 176 7.12 8.76 6.03
CA TYR A 176 8.12 7.94 5.36
C TYR A 176 7.84 6.44 5.56
N ASN A 177 7.48 6.02 6.78
CA ASN A 177 7.07 4.62 7.03
C ASN A 177 5.84 4.24 6.19
N GLU A 178 4.81 5.09 6.15
CA GLU A 178 3.63 4.89 5.29
C GLU A 178 4.02 4.77 3.81
N PHE A 179 4.84 5.69 3.32
CA PHE A 179 5.32 5.72 1.94
C PHE A 179 6.06 4.43 1.58
N VAL A 180 7.02 4.02 2.40
CA VAL A 180 7.84 2.83 2.17
C VAL A 180 7.00 1.55 2.27
N LEU A 181 6.05 1.49 3.21
CA LEU A 181 5.09 0.39 3.31
C LEU A 181 4.21 0.30 2.05
N THR A 182 3.74 1.43 1.54
CA THR A 182 2.97 1.52 0.29
C THR A 182 3.78 1.00 -0.90
N LEU A 183 5.07 1.31 -0.98
CA LEU A 183 5.96 0.75 -2.01
C LEU A 183 6.09 -0.77 -1.91
N LEU A 184 6.19 -1.32 -0.70
CA LEU A 184 6.26 -2.77 -0.48
C LEU A 184 4.97 -3.46 -0.92
N ILE A 185 3.83 -2.93 -0.48
CA ILE A 185 2.49 -3.40 -0.84
C ILE A 185 2.34 -3.44 -2.36
N ASN A 186 2.65 -2.33 -3.04
CA ASN A 186 2.56 -2.22 -4.49
C ASN A 186 3.53 -3.21 -5.19
N GLY A 187 4.77 -3.33 -4.71
CA GLY A 187 5.73 -4.32 -5.23
C GLY A 187 5.21 -5.75 -5.14
N LEU A 188 4.59 -6.14 -4.03
CA LEU A 188 3.98 -7.46 -3.86
C LEU A 188 2.75 -7.66 -4.75
N ILE A 189 1.86 -6.66 -4.86
CA ILE A 189 0.68 -6.72 -5.73
C ILE A 189 1.12 -6.90 -7.18
N ARG A 190 2.10 -6.12 -7.64
CA ARG A 190 2.65 -6.26 -9.00
C ARG A 190 3.26 -7.64 -9.22
N SER A 191 3.89 -8.19 -8.20
CA SER A 191 4.37 -9.58 -8.18
C SER A 191 3.23 -10.57 -8.47
N PHE A 192 2.09 -10.45 -7.78
CA PHE A 192 0.92 -11.30 -8.03
C PHE A 192 0.39 -11.12 -9.46
N GLN A 193 0.24 -9.87 -9.91
CA GLN A 193 -0.24 -9.55 -11.26
C GLN A 193 0.56 -10.30 -12.34
N THR A 194 1.89 -10.15 -12.32
CA THR A 194 2.78 -10.78 -13.30
C THR A 194 2.66 -12.31 -13.30
N ARG A 195 2.37 -12.94 -12.15
CA ARG A 195 2.19 -14.40 -12.07
C ARG A 195 0.86 -14.86 -12.63
N TYR A 196 -0.22 -14.09 -12.43
CA TYR A 196 -1.48 -14.36 -13.11
C TYR A 196 -1.38 -14.17 -14.62
N GLU A 197 -0.69 -13.12 -15.08
CA GLU A 197 -0.39 -12.91 -16.51
C GLU A 197 0.37 -14.11 -17.11
N ASN A 198 1.41 -14.60 -16.42
CA ASN A 198 2.16 -15.77 -16.86
C ASN A 198 1.31 -17.06 -16.84
N LEU A 199 0.39 -17.22 -15.88
CA LEU A 199 -0.55 -18.34 -15.86
C LEU A 199 -1.53 -18.27 -17.03
N ASN A 200 -2.06 -17.09 -17.34
CA ASN A 200 -2.94 -16.86 -18.48
C ASN A 200 -2.23 -17.22 -19.80
N GLN A 201 -0.99 -16.76 -19.97
CA GLN A 201 -0.17 -17.11 -21.14
C GLN A 201 0.10 -18.61 -21.22
N LYS A 202 0.49 -19.24 -20.11
CA LYS A 202 0.76 -20.68 -20.08
C LYS A 202 -0.50 -21.49 -20.39
N LEU A 203 -1.67 -21.08 -19.91
CA LEU A 203 -2.95 -21.72 -20.22
C LEU A 203 -3.22 -21.69 -21.73
N ILE A 204 -3.07 -20.54 -22.38
CA ILE A 204 -3.25 -20.38 -23.84
C ILE A 204 -2.28 -21.30 -24.62
N THR A 205 -1.02 -21.38 -24.20
CA THR A 205 -0.03 -22.25 -24.87
C THR A 205 -0.32 -23.73 -24.67
N VAL A 206 -0.65 -24.13 -23.44
CA VAL A 206 -0.86 -25.53 -23.06
C VAL A 206 -2.16 -26.08 -23.64
N TYR A 207 -3.19 -25.24 -23.77
CA TYR A 207 -4.47 -25.63 -24.36
C TYR A 207 -4.33 -26.24 -25.77
N LYS A 208 -3.41 -25.71 -26.58
CA LYS A 208 -3.12 -26.23 -27.92
C LYS A 208 -2.25 -27.49 -27.94
N SER A 209 -1.82 -27.97 -26.77
CA SER A 209 -0.90 -29.10 -26.65
C SER A 209 -1.65 -30.41 -26.36
N PRO A 210 -1.22 -31.55 -26.92
CA PRO A 210 -1.79 -32.86 -26.59
C PRO A 210 -1.61 -33.25 -25.11
N LYS A 211 -0.76 -32.52 -24.36
CA LYS A 211 -0.52 -32.73 -22.92
C LYS A 211 -1.43 -31.90 -22.02
N PHE A 212 -2.45 -31.22 -22.57
CA PHE A 212 -3.33 -30.30 -21.85
C PHE A 212 -3.87 -30.90 -20.55
N VAL A 213 -4.42 -32.12 -20.57
CA VAL A 213 -5.05 -32.75 -19.41
C VAL A 213 -4.10 -32.87 -18.20
N HIS A 214 -2.81 -33.14 -18.44
CA HIS A 214 -1.82 -33.24 -17.37
C HIS A 214 -1.44 -31.86 -16.83
N GLU A 215 -1.17 -30.91 -17.72
CA GLU A 215 -0.77 -29.55 -17.36
C GLU A 215 -1.92 -28.72 -16.77
N ALA A 216 -3.18 -29.03 -17.09
CA ALA A 216 -4.36 -28.36 -16.53
C ALA A 216 -4.41 -28.53 -14.99
N LYS A 217 -4.14 -29.74 -14.48
CA LYS A 217 -4.05 -29.98 -13.03
C LYS A 217 -2.97 -29.11 -12.39
N TYR A 218 -1.85 -28.95 -13.08
CA TYR A 218 -0.75 -28.11 -12.62
C TYR A 218 -1.10 -26.62 -12.62
N LEU A 219 -1.77 -26.13 -13.66
CA LEU A 219 -2.26 -24.75 -13.73
C LEU A 219 -3.27 -24.45 -12.62
N ALA A 220 -4.23 -25.35 -12.39
CA ALA A 220 -5.22 -25.25 -11.31
C ALA A 220 -4.53 -25.16 -9.93
N ARG A 221 -3.51 -25.99 -9.68
CA ARG A 221 -2.76 -25.97 -8.43
C ARG A 221 -2.02 -24.64 -8.21
N ASN A 222 -1.38 -24.09 -9.24
CA ASN A 222 -0.68 -22.80 -9.12
C ASN A 222 -1.66 -21.64 -8.95
N TYR A 223 -2.80 -21.65 -9.66
CA TYR A 223 -3.86 -20.66 -9.48
C TYR A 223 -4.39 -20.66 -8.05
N ARG A 224 -4.71 -21.84 -7.51
CA ARG A 224 -5.12 -22.00 -6.11
C ARG A 224 -4.06 -21.46 -5.15
N LEU A 225 -2.81 -21.84 -5.36
CA LEU A 225 -1.70 -21.44 -4.49
C LEU A 225 -1.52 -19.92 -4.48
N LEU A 226 -1.68 -19.24 -5.62
CA LEU A 226 -1.70 -17.77 -5.67
C LEU A 226 -2.87 -17.18 -4.87
N GLY A 227 -4.08 -17.74 -5.00
CA GLY A 227 -5.25 -17.31 -4.22
C GLY A 227 -5.03 -17.45 -2.71
N GLU A 228 -4.52 -18.60 -2.24
CA GLU A 228 -4.15 -18.80 -0.84
C GLU A 228 -3.05 -17.82 -0.38
N THR A 229 -2.13 -17.46 -1.27
CA THR A 229 -1.05 -16.52 -0.99
C THR A 229 -1.58 -15.08 -0.88
N ILE A 230 -2.61 -14.72 -1.66
CA ILE A 230 -3.34 -13.45 -1.49
C ILE A 230 -4.06 -13.40 -0.14
N HIS A 231 -4.63 -14.51 0.33
CA HIS A 231 -5.19 -14.55 1.68
C HIS A 231 -4.12 -14.29 2.75
N THR A 232 -2.93 -14.88 2.60
CA THR A 232 -1.77 -14.60 3.47
C THR A 232 -1.38 -13.11 3.42
N PHE A 233 -1.38 -12.52 2.23
CA PHE A 233 -1.14 -11.08 2.04
C PHE A 233 -2.19 -10.22 2.76
N ASN A 234 -3.48 -10.54 2.64
CA ASN A 234 -4.55 -9.83 3.34
C ASN A 234 -4.38 -9.90 4.86
N ASN A 235 -3.92 -11.03 5.41
CA ASN A 235 -3.68 -11.17 6.85
C ASN A 235 -2.49 -10.33 7.35
N ILE A 236 -1.47 -10.15 6.50
CA ILE A 236 -0.28 -9.34 6.81
C ILE A 236 -0.59 -7.85 6.70
N PHE A 237 -1.25 -7.40 5.62
CA PHE A 237 -1.38 -5.98 5.24
C PHE A 237 -2.80 -5.42 5.34
N GLY A 238 -3.82 -6.24 5.57
CA GLY A 238 -5.22 -5.83 5.46
C GLY A 238 -5.56 -4.64 6.37
N TYR A 239 -5.13 -4.67 7.63
CA TYR A 239 -5.32 -3.58 8.58
C TYR A 239 -4.52 -2.33 8.19
N GLN A 240 -3.29 -2.48 7.71
CA GLN A 240 -2.47 -1.37 7.25
C GLN A 240 -3.09 -0.67 6.05
N ILE A 241 -3.68 -1.43 5.11
CA ILE A 241 -4.41 -0.86 3.97
C ILE A 241 -5.62 -0.06 4.46
N ILE A 242 -6.36 -0.53 5.46
CA ILE A 242 -7.46 0.26 6.07
C ILE A 242 -6.93 1.58 6.61
N LEU A 243 -5.85 1.55 7.38
CA LEU A 243 -5.27 2.75 7.98
C LEU A 243 -4.71 3.71 6.92
N ILE A 244 -4.16 3.21 5.81
CA ILE A 244 -3.72 4.05 4.67
C ILE A 244 -4.93 4.68 3.95
N ILE A 245 -6.04 3.94 3.77
CA ILE A 245 -7.28 4.49 3.18
C ILE A 245 -7.85 5.59 4.10
N LEU A 246 -7.93 5.32 5.40
CA LEU A 246 -8.36 6.30 6.40
C LEU A 246 -7.43 7.52 6.42
N GLN A 247 -6.11 7.28 6.38
CA GLN A 247 -5.09 8.32 6.33
C GLN A 247 -5.31 9.24 5.13
N THR A 248 -5.57 8.65 3.96
CA THR A 248 -5.85 9.42 2.74
C THR A 248 -7.08 10.30 2.94
N GLY A 249 -8.18 9.75 3.44
CA GLY A 249 -9.40 10.53 3.71
C GLY A 249 -9.16 11.70 4.67
N LEU A 250 -8.44 11.46 5.77
CA LEU A 250 -8.07 12.49 6.74
C LEU A 250 -7.15 13.57 6.15
N GLN A 251 -6.17 13.18 5.33
CA GLN A 251 -5.29 14.13 4.63
C GLN A 251 -6.06 14.99 3.62
N LEU A 252 -6.99 14.41 2.86
CA LEU A 252 -7.81 15.16 1.92
C LEU A 252 -8.70 16.19 2.65
N ILE A 253 -9.31 15.79 3.77
CA ILE A 253 -10.05 16.71 4.63
C ILE A 253 -9.14 17.81 5.17
N HIS A 254 -7.94 17.46 5.65
CA HIS A 254 -6.96 18.42 6.15
C HIS A 254 -6.59 19.44 5.07
N CYS A 255 -6.31 19.00 3.83
CA CYS A 255 -6.03 19.89 2.71
C CYS A 255 -7.16 20.90 2.50
N LEU A 256 -8.41 20.44 2.47
CA LEU A 256 -9.57 21.31 2.24
C LEU A 256 -9.74 22.35 3.36
N THR A 257 -9.65 21.92 4.62
CA THR A 257 -9.75 22.86 5.76
C THR A 257 -8.59 23.86 5.82
N THR A 258 -7.43 23.53 5.25
CA THR A 258 -6.27 24.43 5.23
C THR A 258 -6.48 25.59 4.25
N ILE A 259 -7.21 25.37 3.14
CA ILE A 259 -7.50 26.43 2.16
C ILE A 259 -8.24 27.60 2.82
N ASP A 260 -9.29 27.30 3.59
CA ASP A 260 -10.12 28.30 4.26
C ASP A 260 -9.33 29.15 5.27
N ASP A 261 -8.38 28.54 5.99
CA ASP A 261 -7.54 29.26 6.96
C ASP A 261 -6.49 30.13 6.27
N THR A 262 -5.99 29.72 5.10
CA THR A 262 -4.91 30.43 4.39
C THR A 262 -5.36 31.72 3.70
N ALA A 263 -6.65 31.85 3.41
CA ALA A 263 -7.24 33.09 2.89
C ALA A 263 -7.11 34.29 3.87
N LYS A 264 -6.77 34.03 5.14
CA LYS A 264 -6.67 35.05 6.20
C LYS A 264 -5.25 35.62 6.40
N PHE A 265 -4.23 35.07 5.75
CA PHE A 265 -2.82 35.47 5.95
C PHE A 265 -2.23 36.21 4.73
N ASP A 266 -2.17 37.54 4.82
CA ASP A 266 -1.56 38.40 3.79
C ASP A 266 -0.06 38.07 3.58
N GLY A 267 0.33 37.84 2.33
CA GLY A 267 1.72 37.61 1.90
C GLY A 267 2.18 36.14 1.81
N SER A 268 1.37 35.19 2.30
CA SER A 268 1.78 33.78 2.43
C SER A 268 0.88 32.77 1.68
N TYR A 269 -0.14 33.31 1.01
CA TYR A 269 -1.21 32.58 0.34
C TYR A 269 -0.71 31.61 -0.74
N TYR A 270 0.20 32.06 -1.62
CA TYR A 270 0.72 31.24 -2.72
C TYR A 270 1.45 29.98 -2.22
N TYR A 271 2.28 30.11 -1.18
CA TYR A 271 3.01 28.96 -0.62
C TYR A 271 2.06 27.95 0.01
N SER A 272 1.02 28.44 0.69
CA SER A 272 0.06 27.59 1.37
C SER A 272 -0.87 26.84 0.41
N ILE A 273 -1.32 27.48 -0.67
CA ILE A 273 -2.03 26.80 -1.76
C ILE A 273 -1.13 25.75 -2.40
N THR A 274 0.11 26.12 -2.75
CA THR A 274 1.07 25.20 -3.38
C THR A 274 1.28 23.96 -2.52
N TYR A 275 1.49 24.15 -1.21
CA TYR A 275 1.60 23.08 -0.24
C TYR A 275 0.35 22.19 -0.20
N THR A 276 -0.82 22.80 -0.15
CA THR A 276 -2.11 22.08 -0.11
C THR A 276 -2.33 21.23 -1.35
N ILE A 277 -2.08 21.78 -2.55
CA ILE A 277 -2.20 21.05 -3.81
C ILE A 277 -1.23 19.87 -3.84
N ILE A 278 0.03 20.09 -3.44
CA ILE A 278 1.04 19.03 -3.38
C ILE A 278 0.60 17.89 -2.44
N GLN A 279 0.12 18.21 -1.25
CA GLN A 279 -0.35 17.22 -0.29
C GLN A 279 -1.58 16.46 -0.80
N PHE A 280 -2.52 17.17 -1.42
CA PHE A 280 -3.72 16.57 -2.04
C PHE A 280 -3.34 15.57 -3.13
N VAL A 281 -2.44 15.96 -4.04
CA VAL A 281 -1.95 15.10 -5.13
C VAL A 281 -1.20 13.90 -4.56
N PHE A 282 -0.34 14.10 -3.56
CA PHE A 282 0.43 13.03 -2.93
C PHE A 282 -0.48 12.01 -2.23
N ALA A 283 -1.45 12.45 -1.43
CA ALA A 283 -2.41 11.60 -0.73
C ALA A 283 -3.24 10.78 -1.73
N THR A 284 -3.78 11.43 -2.77
CA THR A 284 -4.57 10.77 -3.81
C THR A 284 -3.72 9.77 -4.59
N PHE A 285 -2.48 10.14 -4.94
CA PHE A 285 -1.56 9.26 -5.65
C PHE A 285 -1.25 7.98 -4.86
N ASN A 286 -1.02 8.07 -3.55
CA ASN A 286 -0.75 6.90 -2.71
C ASN A 286 -1.93 5.92 -2.69
N LEU A 287 -3.16 6.42 -2.54
CA LEU A 287 -4.37 5.60 -2.59
C LEU A 287 -4.53 4.90 -3.94
N VAL A 288 -4.40 5.66 -5.03
CA VAL A 288 -4.50 5.14 -6.40
C VAL A 288 -3.40 4.10 -6.68
N ALA A 289 -2.19 4.34 -6.18
CA ALA A 289 -1.04 3.45 -6.33
C ALA A 289 -1.20 2.09 -5.63
N ILE A 290 -2.12 1.97 -4.66
CA ILE A 290 -2.49 0.69 -4.03
C ILE A 290 -3.68 0.07 -4.74
N ILE A 291 -4.76 0.83 -4.92
CA ILE A 291 -6.05 0.29 -5.37
C ILE A 291 -6.02 -0.13 -6.85
N LEU A 292 -5.38 0.63 -7.75
CA LEU A 292 -5.36 0.27 -9.17
C LEU A 292 -4.59 -1.02 -9.45
N PRO A 293 -3.38 -1.26 -8.91
CA PRO A 293 -2.71 -2.54 -9.08
C PRO A 293 -3.50 -3.72 -8.51
N ILE A 294 -4.21 -3.54 -7.39
CA ILE A 294 -5.09 -4.58 -6.83
C ILE A 294 -6.20 -4.92 -7.82
N HIS A 295 -6.85 -3.89 -8.38
CA HIS A 295 -7.89 -4.08 -9.37
C HIS A 295 -7.37 -4.81 -10.62
N ALA A 296 -6.23 -4.38 -11.16
CA ALA A 296 -5.59 -5.00 -12.31
C ALA A 296 -5.22 -6.46 -12.03
N THR A 297 -4.64 -6.77 -10.86
CA THR A 297 -4.32 -8.14 -10.45
C THR A 297 -5.58 -9.01 -10.38
N THR A 298 -6.67 -8.47 -9.82
CA THR A 298 -7.95 -9.16 -9.73
C THR A 298 -8.56 -9.41 -11.11
N GLN A 299 -8.42 -8.46 -12.04
CA GLN A 299 -8.85 -8.65 -13.44
C GLN A 299 -8.03 -9.74 -14.14
N GLU A 300 -6.71 -9.74 -14.00
CA GLU A 300 -5.86 -10.80 -14.59
C GLU A 300 -6.20 -12.18 -14.02
N ALA A 301 -6.54 -12.26 -12.74
CA ALA A 301 -7.00 -13.52 -12.17
C ALA A 301 -8.40 -13.97 -12.63
N LYS A 302 -9.31 -13.03 -12.94
CA LYS A 302 -10.62 -13.34 -13.54
C LYS A 302 -10.47 -13.81 -14.98
N LYS A 303 -9.59 -13.16 -15.75
CA LYS A 303 -9.26 -13.53 -17.13
C LYS A 303 -8.85 -15.00 -17.26
N PHE A 304 -8.17 -15.57 -16.26
CA PHE A 304 -7.87 -17.01 -16.23
C PHE A 304 -9.13 -17.88 -16.31
N ILE A 305 -10.16 -17.53 -15.53
CA ILE A 305 -11.45 -18.24 -15.50
C ILE A 305 -12.20 -18.02 -16.81
N ASP A 306 -12.21 -16.79 -17.31
CA ASP A 306 -12.88 -16.43 -18.56
C ASP A 306 -12.29 -17.19 -19.77
N LEU A 307 -10.95 -17.32 -19.82
CA LEU A 307 -10.26 -18.15 -20.82
C LEU A 307 -10.66 -19.62 -20.73
N CYS A 308 -10.85 -20.16 -19.52
CA CYS A 308 -11.27 -21.54 -19.35
C CYS A 308 -12.70 -21.79 -19.85
N TYR A 309 -13.59 -20.81 -19.72
CA TYR A 309 -14.93 -20.88 -20.31
C TYR A 309 -14.88 -20.80 -21.83
N GLN A 310 -14.10 -19.87 -22.39
CA GLN A 310 -13.93 -19.78 -23.85
C GLN A 310 -13.42 -21.10 -24.44
N PHE A 311 -12.41 -21.72 -23.82
CA PHE A 311 -11.88 -23.01 -24.27
C PHE A 311 -12.83 -24.18 -24.07
N GLN A 312 -13.84 -24.05 -23.21
CA GLN A 312 -14.88 -25.05 -23.06
C GLN A 312 -15.89 -24.99 -24.22
N GLU A 313 -16.18 -23.80 -24.74
CA GLU A 313 -17.10 -23.58 -25.86
C GLU A 313 -16.53 -24.12 -27.19
N ASP A 314 -15.20 -24.15 -27.34
CA ASP A 314 -14.50 -24.61 -28.54
C ASP A 314 -14.51 -26.15 -28.75
N HIS A 315 -15.00 -26.92 -27.79
CA HIS A 315 -14.91 -28.40 -27.80
C HIS A 315 -16.26 -29.10 -27.63
N PRO A 316 -16.43 -30.30 -28.20
CA PRO A 316 -17.60 -31.13 -27.96
C PRO A 316 -17.71 -31.51 -26.47
N LEU A 317 -18.93 -31.49 -25.93
CA LEU A 317 -19.26 -31.58 -24.50
C LEU A 317 -18.66 -32.80 -23.76
N GLU A 318 -18.29 -33.87 -24.47
CA GLU A 318 -17.80 -35.13 -23.89
C GLU A 318 -16.29 -35.35 -24.03
N SER A 319 -15.51 -34.33 -24.46
CA SER A 319 -14.07 -34.50 -24.60
C SER A 319 -13.35 -34.62 -23.24
N ARG A 320 -12.20 -35.31 -23.23
CA ARG A 320 -11.35 -35.43 -22.03
C ARG A 320 -10.85 -34.05 -21.58
N GLU A 321 -10.65 -33.16 -22.54
CA GLU A 321 -10.23 -31.77 -22.39
C GLU A 321 -11.30 -30.94 -21.67
N VAL A 322 -12.57 -31.05 -22.09
CA VAL A 322 -13.70 -30.38 -21.42
C VAL A 322 -13.86 -30.87 -19.98
N THR A 323 -13.70 -32.18 -19.74
CA THR A 323 -13.71 -32.73 -18.37
C THR A 323 -12.58 -32.15 -17.51
N ALA A 324 -11.38 -31.97 -18.08
CA ALA A 324 -10.25 -31.37 -17.39
C ALA A 324 -10.47 -29.87 -17.12
N LEU A 325 -11.02 -29.12 -18.09
CA LEU A 325 -11.41 -27.73 -17.96
C LEU A 325 -12.47 -27.53 -16.88
N ASN A 326 -13.52 -28.37 -16.85
CA ASN A 326 -14.56 -28.32 -15.82
C ASN A 326 -13.98 -28.54 -14.42
N LYS A 327 -13.06 -29.49 -14.25
CA LYS A 327 -12.36 -29.70 -12.97
C LYS A 327 -11.51 -28.48 -12.59
N LEU A 328 -10.81 -27.89 -13.55
CA LEU A 328 -10.00 -26.69 -13.34
C LEU A 328 -10.88 -25.49 -12.97
N LEU A 329 -11.98 -25.26 -13.66
CA LEU A 329 -12.96 -24.21 -13.40
C LEU A 329 -13.58 -24.36 -12.01
N ASN A 330 -14.03 -25.56 -11.65
CA ASN A 330 -14.59 -25.83 -10.32
C ASN A 330 -13.58 -25.54 -9.22
N HIS A 331 -12.30 -25.89 -9.43
CA HIS A 331 -11.24 -25.49 -8.52
C HIS A 331 -11.01 -23.96 -8.51
N ALA A 332 -10.92 -23.31 -9.66
CA ALA A 332 -10.65 -21.88 -9.74
C ALA A 332 -11.76 -21.03 -9.12
N LYS A 333 -13.03 -21.41 -9.30
CA LYS A 333 -14.21 -20.74 -8.71
C LYS A 333 -14.15 -20.71 -7.19
N ASN A 334 -13.76 -21.82 -6.57
CA ASN A 334 -13.68 -21.95 -5.11
C ASN A 334 -12.52 -21.14 -4.50
N PHE A 335 -11.52 -20.77 -5.30
CA PHE A 335 -10.33 -20.03 -4.85
C PHE A 335 -10.17 -18.70 -5.59
N ARG A 336 -11.28 -18.02 -5.84
CA ARG A 336 -11.26 -16.71 -6.49
C ARG A 336 -10.42 -15.75 -5.64
N PRO A 337 -9.35 -15.17 -6.19
CA PRO A 337 -8.54 -14.25 -5.43
C PRO A 337 -9.33 -12.98 -5.14
N GLU A 338 -9.38 -12.65 -3.85
CA GLU A 338 -10.05 -11.48 -3.35
C GLU A 338 -9.10 -10.73 -2.43
N PHE A 339 -8.65 -9.57 -2.89
CA PHE A 339 -7.96 -8.63 -2.02
C PHE A 339 -9.00 -8.00 -1.10
N SER A 340 -8.76 -8.13 0.20
CA SER A 340 -9.65 -7.61 1.22
C SER A 340 -8.84 -6.92 2.30
N ALA A 341 -9.44 -5.87 2.84
CA ALA A 341 -8.97 -5.18 4.01
C ALA A 341 -9.32 -6.03 5.25
N SER A 342 -8.52 -7.06 5.55
CA SER A 342 -8.72 -7.96 6.71
C SER A 342 -10.15 -8.52 6.85
N GLY A 343 -10.84 -8.77 5.73
CA GLY A 343 -12.23 -9.26 5.72
C GLY A 343 -13.31 -8.18 5.94
N PHE A 344 -12.96 -6.93 6.23
CA PHE A 344 -13.95 -5.84 6.41
C PHE A 344 -14.64 -5.46 5.11
N PHE A 345 -13.85 -5.24 4.06
CA PHE A 345 -14.38 -4.93 2.72
C PHE A 345 -13.41 -5.36 1.63
N LYS A 346 -13.96 -5.53 0.43
CA LYS A 346 -13.21 -5.84 -0.79
C LYS A 346 -12.47 -4.61 -1.30
N LEU A 347 -11.22 -4.80 -1.69
CA LEU A 347 -10.40 -3.74 -2.28
C LEU A 347 -10.63 -3.70 -3.80
N ASP A 348 -11.38 -2.70 -4.26
CA ASP A 348 -11.54 -2.40 -5.68
C ASP A 348 -11.62 -0.89 -5.93
N LYS A 349 -11.81 -0.50 -7.20
CA LYS A 349 -11.89 0.90 -7.63
C LYS A 349 -13.03 1.70 -6.96
N SER A 350 -14.07 1.05 -6.43
CA SER A 350 -15.15 1.74 -5.72
C SER A 350 -14.66 2.41 -4.43
N VAL A 351 -13.60 1.87 -3.81
CA VAL A 351 -12.99 2.45 -2.60
C VAL A 351 -12.48 3.88 -2.85
N ILE A 352 -11.90 4.15 -4.03
CA ILE A 352 -11.43 5.49 -4.39
C ILE A 352 -12.61 6.47 -4.41
N PHE A 353 -13.69 6.09 -5.09
CA PHE A 353 -14.89 6.93 -5.19
C PHE A 353 -15.59 7.09 -3.83
N ALA A 354 -15.58 6.06 -2.99
CA ALA A 354 -16.12 6.13 -1.64
C ALA A 354 -15.34 7.13 -0.77
N VAL A 355 -14.01 7.12 -0.83
CA VAL A 355 -13.17 8.11 -0.12
C VAL A 355 -13.47 9.52 -0.62
N ILE A 356 -13.47 9.74 -1.94
CA ILE A 356 -13.77 11.05 -2.53
C ILE A 356 -15.18 11.53 -2.14
N GLY A 357 -16.18 10.65 -2.21
CA GLY A 357 -17.55 10.94 -1.83
C GLY A 357 -17.67 11.35 -0.36
N ASN A 358 -17.05 10.59 0.55
CA ASN A 358 -17.05 10.91 1.99
C ASN A 358 -16.34 12.23 2.29
N VAL A 359 -15.23 12.53 1.62
CA VAL A 359 -14.52 13.81 1.74
C VAL A 359 -15.38 14.97 1.23
N ALA A 360 -16.08 14.79 0.10
CA ALA A 360 -16.99 15.80 -0.44
C ALA A 360 -18.18 16.05 0.49
N THR A 361 -18.79 15.00 1.05
CA THR A 361 -19.86 15.13 2.05
C THR A 361 -19.37 15.90 3.28
N TYR A 362 -18.17 15.59 3.79
CA TYR A 362 -17.58 16.34 4.91
C TYR A 362 -17.37 17.82 4.57
N LEU A 363 -16.90 18.13 3.36
CA LEU A 363 -16.73 19.50 2.89
C LEU A 363 -18.05 20.26 2.87
N ILE A 364 -19.11 19.66 2.32
CA ILE A 364 -20.44 20.27 2.27
C ILE A 364 -20.92 20.61 3.68
N ILE A 365 -20.82 19.65 4.61
CA ILE A 365 -21.22 19.84 6.01
C ILE A 365 -20.40 20.96 6.67
N THR A 366 -19.08 20.98 6.45
CA THR A 366 -18.21 21.99 7.06
C THR A 366 -18.50 23.40 6.54
N VAL A 367 -18.76 23.55 5.25
CA VAL A 367 -19.13 24.82 4.62
C VAL A 367 -20.50 25.30 5.11
N GLN A 368 -21.48 24.40 5.24
CA GLN A 368 -22.81 24.74 5.75
C GLN A 368 -22.75 25.22 7.20
N LEU A 369 -21.98 24.52 8.05
CA LEU A 369 -21.81 24.92 9.45
C LEU A 369 -21.10 26.27 9.57
N SER A 370 -20.07 26.52 8.75
CA SER A 370 -19.34 27.79 8.80
C SER A 370 -20.19 28.99 8.37
N GLN A 371 -21.10 28.81 7.41
CA GLN A 371 -22.07 29.83 7.01
C GLN A 371 -23.06 30.15 8.14
N SER A 372 -23.62 29.13 8.80
CA SER A 372 -24.55 29.33 9.93
C SER A 372 -23.91 30.05 11.13
N ASP A 373 -22.64 29.79 11.40
CA ASP A 373 -21.87 30.47 12.45
C ASP A 373 -21.62 31.96 12.12
N GLN A 374 -21.52 32.32 10.83
CA GLN A 374 -21.37 33.72 10.41
C GLN A 374 -22.68 34.49 10.54
N GLU A 375 -23.80 33.87 10.14
CA GLU A 375 -25.13 34.48 10.26
C GLU A 375 -25.49 34.78 11.72
N SER A 376 -25.24 33.82 12.62
CA SER A 376 -25.51 33.99 14.07
C SER A 376 -24.65 35.05 14.76
N LYS A 377 -23.47 35.41 14.21
CA LYS A 377 -22.63 36.49 14.73
C LYS A 377 -22.98 37.87 14.18
N SER A 378 -23.77 37.92 13.11
CA SER A 378 -24.22 39.16 12.46
C SER A 378 -25.57 39.66 12.98
N THR A 379 -26.26 38.84 13.78
CA THR A 379 -27.48 39.16 14.55
C THR A 379 -27.12 39.38 16.01
#